data_AF-A0A7G6YNZ9-F1
#
_entry.id   AF-A0A7G6YNZ9-F1
#
_cell.length_a   1.000
_cell.length_b   1.000
_cell.length_c   1.000
_cell.angle_alpha   90.00
_cell.angle_beta   90.00
_cell.angle_gamma   90.00
#
_symmetry.space_group_name_H-M   'P 1'
#
loop_
_entity.id
_entity.type
_entity.pdbx_description
1 polymer ?
#
loop_
_entity_poly.entity_id
_entity_poly.type
_entity_poly.pdbx_seq_one_letter_code
_entity_poly.pdbx_strand_id
1 'polypeptide(L)'
;MRYHYVVGLAVAALLGVQSAQAQSSADALLAARLSLSKQDYAAASATYQQALKHQPGAAKDYYQAAEAAARNQEPKAALQLLKQAVDKGYFPAEDLEAEESFASLTSQAGWNRLLTRARTKQQRHEARFDPQLVALLKKIEYQDQHFRLVTEVADKKLGLNSAQADDAMRQQSVMDYQTIKQVDSLIARHGYPGKSLVGEYQKDVAFFCDPA
;
A
#
# COMPACT_ATOMS: atom_id res chain seq x y z
N MET A 1 41.96 20.19 51.73
CA MET A 1 40.81 20.58 50.89
C MET A 1 40.97 19.83 49.56
N ARG A 2 40.28 18.70 49.31
CA ARG A 2 39.04 18.52 48.49
C ARG A 2 39.08 19.40 47.22
N TYR A 3 39.02 18.89 45.98
CA TYR A 3 37.91 18.12 45.39
C TYR A 3 38.35 17.14 44.26
N HIS A 4 37.60 16.04 44.12
CA HIS A 4 37.67 15.06 43.03
C HIS A 4 36.96 15.58 41.77
N TYR A 5 37.54 15.35 40.59
CA TYR A 5 36.84 15.41 39.31
C TYR A 5 36.95 14.06 38.61
N VAL A 6 35.89 13.26 38.69
CA VAL A 6 35.62 12.16 37.75
C VAL A 6 34.15 12.28 37.36
N VAL A 7 33.88 13.09 36.32
CA VAL A 7 32.62 13.02 35.58
C VAL A 7 32.96 13.27 34.12
N GLY A 8 32.73 12.27 33.27
CA GLY A 8 32.77 12.47 31.83
C GLY A 8 33.26 11.27 31.03
N LEU A 9 32.55 10.14 31.09
CA LEU A 9 32.66 9.07 30.08
C LEU A 9 31.47 8.11 30.21
N ALA A 10 30.28 8.56 29.82
CA ALA A 10 29.10 7.68 29.75
C ALA A 10 28.12 7.99 28.61
N VAL A 11 28.44 8.90 27.68
CA VAL A 11 27.49 9.31 26.62
C VAL A 11 27.79 8.67 25.26
N ALA A 12 29.03 8.24 24.98
CA ALA A 12 29.39 7.69 23.66
C ALA A 12 28.96 6.23 23.42
N ALA A 13 28.83 5.41 24.47
CA ALA A 13 28.47 3.99 24.32
C ALA A 13 26.99 3.77 23.96
N LEU A 14 26.10 4.68 24.37
CA LEU A 14 24.66 4.58 24.09
C LEU A 14 24.30 4.86 22.63
N LEU A 15 25.08 5.73 21.95
CA LEU A 15 24.85 6.06 20.54
C LEU A 15 25.27 4.91 19.60
N GLY A 16 26.39 4.24 19.89
CA GLY A 16 26.90 3.14 19.05
C GLY A 16 26.00 1.89 19.04
N VAL A 17 25.38 1.57 20.19
CA VAL A 17 24.47 0.41 20.31
C VAL A 17 23.17 0.65 19.55
N GLN A 18 22.63 1.88 19.59
CA GLN A 18 21.40 2.25 18.86
C GLN A 18 21.59 2.17 17.35
N SER A 19 22.73 2.61 16.82
CA SER A 19 23.04 2.51 15.39
C SER A 19 23.16 1.06 14.89
N ALA A 20 23.76 0.16 15.68
CA ALA A 20 23.91 -1.24 15.30
C ALA A 20 22.57 -2.02 15.35
N GLN A 21 21.73 -1.75 16.36
CA GLN A 21 20.40 -2.34 16.44
C GLN A 21 19.49 -1.87 15.31
N ALA A 22 19.53 -0.58 14.97
CA ALA A 22 18.73 -0.05 13.86
C ALA A 22 19.11 -0.68 12.52
N GLN A 23 20.42 -0.84 12.26
CA GLN A 23 20.93 -1.50 11.06
C GLN A 23 20.45 -2.96 10.97
N SER A 24 20.57 -3.72 12.07
CA SER A 24 20.17 -5.13 12.11
C SER A 24 18.67 -5.34 11.87
N SER A 25 17.82 -4.40 12.29
CA SER A 25 16.38 -4.50 12.09
C SER A 25 15.95 -4.14 10.65
N ALA A 26 16.64 -3.18 10.01
CA ALA A 26 16.43 -2.84 8.61
C ALA A 26 16.80 -4.03 7.71
N ASP A 27 17.91 -4.71 8.03
CA ASP A 27 18.34 -5.93 7.37
C ASP A 27 17.32 -7.07 7.56
N ALA A 28 16.72 -7.18 8.75
CA ALA A 28 15.67 -8.16 9.03
C ALA A 28 14.36 -7.89 8.25
N LEU A 29 13.93 -6.64 8.13
CA LEU A 29 12.78 -6.28 7.29
C LEU A 29 13.06 -6.54 5.80
N LEU A 30 14.29 -6.31 5.34
CA LEU A 30 14.69 -6.67 3.97
C LEU A 30 14.63 -8.18 3.74
N ALA A 31 15.12 -8.98 4.68
CA ALA A 31 15.04 -10.43 4.62
C ALA A 31 13.58 -10.92 4.59
N ALA A 32 12.70 -10.35 5.43
CA ALA A 32 11.29 -10.69 5.44
C ALA A 32 10.60 -10.39 4.10
N ARG A 33 10.90 -9.23 3.49
CA ARG A 33 10.41 -8.87 2.15
C ARG A 33 10.89 -9.84 1.09
N LEU A 34 12.15 -10.28 1.16
CA LEU A 34 12.69 -11.26 0.22
C LEU A 34 11.98 -12.62 0.36
N SER A 35 11.74 -13.10 1.57
CA SER A 35 10.94 -14.31 1.80
C SER A 35 9.52 -14.17 1.25
N LEU A 36 8.87 -13.02 1.49
CA LEU A 36 7.53 -12.74 0.95
C LEU A 36 7.52 -12.77 -0.59
N SER A 37 8.51 -12.16 -1.25
CA SER A 37 8.62 -12.19 -2.72
C SER A 37 8.85 -13.60 -3.28
N LYS A 38 9.44 -14.49 -2.48
CA LYS A 38 9.64 -15.90 -2.82
C LYS A 38 8.45 -16.78 -2.44
N GLN A 39 7.36 -16.18 -1.94
CA GLN A 39 6.18 -16.88 -1.45
C GLN A 39 6.46 -17.83 -0.26
N ASP A 40 7.59 -17.66 0.43
CA ASP A 40 7.89 -18.36 1.68
C ASP A 40 7.19 -17.64 2.83
N TYR A 41 5.87 -17.83 2.91
CA TYR A 41 5.00 -17.11 3.84
C TYR A 41 5.29 -17.45 5.30
N ALA A 42 5.74 -18.68 5.58
CA ALA A 42 6.13 -19.10 6.93
C ALA A 42 7.38 -18.35 7.39
N ALA A 43 8.45 -18.35 6.59
CA ALA A 43 9.66 -17.59 6.92
C ALA A 43 9.39 -16.08 6.96
N ALA A 44 8.59 -15.57 6.02
CA ALA A 44 8.22 -14.16 5.98
C ALA A 44 7.45 -13.75 7.25
N SER A 45 6.40 -14.49 7.64
CA SER A 45 5.60 -14.18 8.83
C SER A 45 6.48 -14.16 10.09
N ALA A 46 7.29 -15.19 10.30
CA ALA A 46 8.18 -15.28 11.44
C ALA A 46 9.19 -14.11 11.49
N THR A 47 9.82 -13.81 10.35
CA THR A 47 10.85 -12.76 10.26
C THR A 47 10.24 -11.37 10.47
N TYR A 48 9.08 -11.08 9.88
CA TYR A 48 8.37 -9.82 10.13
C TYR A 48 7.98 -9.66 11.59
N GLN A 49 7.41 -10.70 12.21
CA GLN A 49 7.01 -10.65 13.61
C GLN A 49 8.20 -10.40 14.53
N GLN A 50 9.36 -10.97 14.22
CA GLN A 50 10.59 -10.70 14.98
C GLN A 50 11.08 -9.27 14.73
N ALA A 51 11.21 -8.86 13.47
CA ALA A 51 11.73 -7.54 13.10
C ALA A 51 10.88 -6.41 13.70
N LEU A 52 9.55 -6.49 13.56
CA LEU A 52 8.61 -5.46 14.02
C LEU A 52 8.46 -5.40 15.55
N LYS A 53 8.84 -6.46 16.29
CA LYS A 53 8.95 -6.43 17.76
C LYS A 53 10.16 -5.63 18.22
N HIS A 54 11.27 -5.71 17.48
CA HIS A 54 12.51 -5.02 17.82
C HIS A 54 12.50 -3.56 17.37
N GLN A 55 12.02 -3.31 16.15
CA GLN A 55 11.93 -1.96 15.59
C GLN A 55 10.59 -1.78 14.87
N PRO A 56 9.74 -0.82 15.32
CA PRO A 56 8.52 -0.51 14.61
C PRO A 56 8.80 -0.07 13.16
N GLY A 57 8.15 -0.73 12.21
CA GLY A 57 8.25 -0.39 10.78
C GLY A 57 7.35 0.76 10.35
N ALA A 58 7.42 1.05 9.05
CA ALA A 58 6.49 1.92 8.34
C ALA A 58 5.16 1.19 8.08
N ALA A 59 4.12 1.93 7.67
CA ALA A 59 2.80 1.34 7.40
C ALA A 59 2.85 0.17 6.41
N LYS A 60 3.68 0.29 5.37
CA LYS A 60 3.91 -0.76 4.35
C LYS A 60 4.51 -2.03 4.94
N ASP A 61 5.39 -1.93 5.94
CA ASP A 61 5.99 -3.11 6.58
C ASP A 61 4.96 -3.92 7.36
N TYR A 62 4.05 -3.23 8.06
CA TYR A 62 2.94 -3.89 8.75
C TYR A 62 1.92 -4.48 7.80
N TYR A 63 1.66 -3.83 6.65
CA TYR A 63 0.82 -4.37 5.60
C TYR A 63 1.40 -5.68 5.05
N GLN A 64 2.66 -5.67 4.63
CA GLN A 64 3.34 -6.86 4.10
C GLN A 64 3.48 -7.98 5.14
N ALA A 65 3.67 -7.62 6.42
CA ALA A 65 3.63 -8.58 7.51
C ALA A 65 2.25 -9.22 7.69
N ALA A 66 1.18 -8.42 7.56
CA ALA A 66 -0.19 -8.92 7.61
C ALA A 66 -0.48 -9.88 6.45
N GLU A 67 -0.03 -9.55 5.24
CA GLU A 67 -0.13 -10.44 4.07
C GLU A 67 0.58 -11.77 4.30
N ALA A 68 1.82 -11.72 4.78
CA ALA A 68 2.62 -12.91 5.08
C ALA A 68 1.91 -13.81 6.11
N ALA A 69 1.43 -13.22 7.22
CA ALA A 69 0.69 -13.94 8.24
C ALA A 69 -0.64 -14.52 7.71
N ALA A 70 -1.37 -13.78 6.89
CA ALA A 70 -2.65 -14.23 6.35
C ALA A 70 -2.46 -15.42 5.39
N ARG A 71 -1.45 -15.34 4.50
CA ARG A 71 -1.07 -16.43 3.59
C ARG A 71 -0.43 -17.61 4.34
N ASN A 72 0.13 -17.39 5.53
CA ASN A 72 0.60 -18.43 6.45
C ASN A 72 -0.51 -19.00 7.38
N GLN A 73 -1.79 -18.73 7.10
CA GLN A 73 -2.93 -19.24 7.89
C GLN A 73 -2.95 -18.75 9.36
N GLU A 74 -2.44 -17.54 9.62
CA GLU A 74 -2.43 -16.90 10.94
C GLU A 74 -3.38 -15.67 11.00
N PRO A 75 -4.71 -15.84 10.79
CA PRO A 75 -5.63 -14.72 10.54
C PRO A 75 -5.74 -13.75 11.73
N LYS A 76 -5.55 -14.23 12.97
CA LYS A 76 -5.55 -13.36 14.16
C LYS A 76 -4.31 -12.45 14.18
N ALA A 77 -3.14 -12.98 13.86
CA ALA A 77 -1.89 -12.21 13.81
C ALA A 77 -1.96 -11.20 12.66
N ALA A 78 -2.41 -11.65 11.48
CA ALA A 78 -2.63 -10.81 10.32
C ALA A 78 -3.55 -9.62 10.63
N LEU A 79 -4.70 -9.85 11.29
CA LEU A 79 -5.62 -8.78 11.66
C LEU A 79 -4.97 -7.75 12.61
N GLN A 80 -4.12 -8.18 13.55
CA GLN A 80 -3.42 -7.25 14.45
C GLN A 80 -2.36 -6.42 13.71
N LEU A 81 -1.60 -7.05 12.81
CA LEU A 81 -0.63 -6.36 11.96
C LEU A 81 -1.32 -5.35 11.05
N LEU A 82 -2.47 -5.72 10.48
CA LEU A 82 -3.24 -4.82 9.61
C LEU A 82 -3.81 -3.62 10.36
N LYS A 83 -4.20 -3.78 11.64
CA LYS A 83 -4.56 -2.65 12.51
C LYS A 83 -3.39 -1.68 12.67
N GLN A 84 -2.17 -2.18 12.83
CA GLN A 84 -0.97 -1.33 12.93
C GLN A 84 -0.68 -0.61 11.61
N ALA A 85 -0.88 -1.28 10.46
CA ALA A 85 -0.76 -0.67 9.14
C ALA A 85 -1.73 0.51 8.97
N VAL A 86 -3.02 0.31 9.27
CA VAL A 86 -4.05 1.37 9.25
C VAL A 86 -3.71 2.52 10.20
N ASP A 87 -3.19 2.19 11.39
CA ASP A 87 -2.82 3.19 12.38
C ASP A 87 -1.66 4.07 11.91
N LYS A 88 -0.73 3.48 11.16
CA LYS A 88 0.46 4.14 10.60
C LYS A 88 0.25 4.81 9.25
N GLY A 89 -0.89 4.63 8.59
CA GLY A 89 -1.24 5.36 7.36
C GLY A 89 -1.66 4.51 6.17
N TYR A 90 -1.74 3.18 6.30
CA TYR A 90 -2.27 2.32 5.25
C TYR A 90 -3.79 2.15 5.43
N PHE A 91 -4.57 3.14 4.99
CA PHE A 91 -6.00 3.21 5.22
C PHE A 91 -6.92 3.25 3.98
N PRO A 92 -6.49 3.10 2.71
CA PRO A 92 -7.44 2.85 1.62
C PRO A 92 -8.27 1.60 1.91
N ALA A 93 -9.53 1.79 2.32
CA ALA A 93 -10.33 0.69 2.86
C ALA A 93 -10.79 -0.28 1.77
N GLU A 94 -11.00 0.24 0.56
CA GLU A 94 -11.36 -0.54 -0.62
C GLU A 94 -10.25 -1.52 -0.98
N ASP A 95 -8.99 -1.08 -0.97
CA ASP A 95 -7.82 -1.93 -1.23
C ASP A 95 -7.70 -3.06 -0.19
N LEU A 96 -7.95 -2.74 1.08
CA LEU A 96 -7.93 -3.73 2.16
C LEU A 96 -9.04 -4.78 2.01
N GLU A 97 -10.20 -4.38 1.48
CA GLU A 97 -11.36 -5.25 1.29
C GLU A 97 -11.21 -6.13 0.04
N ALA A 98 -10.51 -5.64 -0.99
CA ALA A 98 -10.25 -6.36 -2.23
C ALA A 98 -9.03 -7.30 -2.18
N GLU A 99 -8.10 -7.11 -1.23
CA GLU A 99 -6.88 -7.90 -1.13
C GLU A 99 -7.16 -9.39 -0.83
N GLU A 100 -6.82 -10.24 -1.79
CA GLU A 100 -7.11 -11.68 -1.75
C GLU A 100 -6.48 -12.39 -0.55
N SER A 101 -5.28 -11.99 -0.12
CA SER A 101 -4.68 -12.60 1.08
C SER A 101 -5.49 -12.39 2.34
N PHE A 102 -6.32 -11.35 2.39
CA PHE A 102 -7.14 -11.03 3.54
C PHE A 102 -8.52 -11.71 3.54
N ALA A 103 -8.81 -12.59 2.58
CA ALA A 103 -10.05 -13.37 2.56
C ALA A 103 -10.30 -14.09 3.90
N SER A 104 -9.25 -14.64 4.52
CA SER A 104 -9.32 -15.33 5.83
C SER A 104 -9.63 -14.39 7.01
N LEU A 105 -9.40 -13.07 6.85
CA LEU A 105 -9.64 -12.07 7.89
C LEU A 105 -11.11 -11.63 7.94
N THR A 106 -11.87 -11.78 6.85
CA THR A 106 -13.27 -11.33 6.76
C THR A 106 -14.18 -11.94 7.83
N SER A 107 -13.88 -13.16 8.27
CA SER A 107 -14.59 -13.88 9.33
C SER A 107 -14.10 -13.55 10.75
N GLN A 108 -12.99 -12.82 10.89
CA GLN A 108 -12.40 -12.53 12.20
C GLN A 108 -13.16 -11.45 12.95
N ALA A 109 -13.32 -11.67 14.26
CA ALA A 109 -13.85 -10.65 15.15
C ALA A 109 -12.99 -9.38 15.09
N GLY A 110 -13.57 -8.29 14.61
CA GLY A 110 -12.91 -7.00 14.47
C GLY A 110 -12.52 -6.61 13.05
N TRP A 111 -12.77 -7.45 12.04
CA TRP A 111 -12.61 -7.07 10.63
C TRP A 111 -13.44 -5.83 10.26
N ASN A 112 -14.75 -5.87 10.48
CA ASN A 112 -15.63 -4.73 10.20
C ASN A 112 -15.20 -3.46 10.96
N ARG A 113 -14.68 -3.61 12.18
CA ARG A 113 -14.17 -2.48 12.98
C ARG A 113 -12.89 -1.89 12.37
N LEU A 114 -12.00 -2.73 11.85
CA LEU A 114 -10.80 -2.29 11.11
C LEU A 114 -11.22 -1.49 9.87
N LEU A 115 -12.12 -2.03 9.04
CA LEU A 115 -12.58 -1.34 7.82
C LEU A 115 -13.24 0.00 8.13
N THR A 116 -14.14 0.06 9.13
CA THR A 116 -14.72 1.34 9.56
C THR A 116 -13.65 2.35 9.98
N ARG A 117 -12.60 1.89 10.68
CA ARG A 117 -11.49 2.75 11.10
C ARG A 117 -10.67 3.23 9.90
N ALA A 118 -10.38 2.35 8.94
CA ALA A 118 -9.70 2.69 7.69
C ALA A 118 -10.50 3.75 6.91
N ARG A 119 -11.80 3.50 6.66
CA ARG A 119 -12.72 4.45 6.01
C ARG A 119 -12.76 5.81 6.71
N THR A 120 -12.82 5.83 8.04
CA THR A 120 -12.81 7.08 8.80
C THR A 120 -11.50 7.85 8.64
N LYS A 121 -10.35 7.15 8.67
CA LYS A 121 -9.04 7.76 8.45
C LYS A 121 -8.90 8.28 7.01
N GLN A 122 -9.34 7.51 6.05
CA GLN A 122 -9.38 7.88 4.63
C GLN A 122 -10.22 9.14 4.42
N GLN A 123 -11.47 9.17 4.92
CA GLN A 123 -12.34 10.35 4.85
C GLN A 123 -11.69 11.60 5.47
N ARG A 124 -11.02 11.46 6.62
CA ARG A 124 -10.30 12.58 7.25
C ARG A 124 -9.11 13.05 6.42
N HIS A 125 -8.37 12.11 5.81
CA HIS A 125 -7.25 12.43 4.93
C HIS A 125 -7.71 13.13 3.66
N GLU A 126 -8.84 12.67 3.11
CA GLU A 126 -9.47 13.13 1.87
C GLU A 126 -10.34 14.38 2.05
N ALA A 127 -10.64 14.82 3.27
CA ALA A 127 -11.58 15.91 3.54
C ALA A 127 -11.23 17.27 2.88
N ARG A 128 -9.95 17.44 2.50
CA ARG A 128 -9.42 18.64 1.83
C ARG A 128 -9.26 18.48 0.32
N PHE A 129 -9.50 17.28 -0.20
CA PHE A 129 -9.36 16.96 -1.62
C PHE A 129 -10.60 17.38 -2.38
N ASP A 130 -10.47 17.53 -3.70
CA ASP A 130 -11.62 17.70 -4.57
C ASP A 130 -12.30 16.33 -4.76
N PRO A 131 -13.51 16.11 -4.22
CA PRO A 131 -14.15 14.79 -4.25
C PRO A 131 -14.55 14.37 -5.66
N GLN A 132 -14.86 15.31 -6.57
CA GLN A 132 -15.20 14.99 -7.96
C GLN A 132 -13.94 14.51 -8.70
N LEU A 133 -12.81 15.18 -8.45
CA LEU A 133 -11.53 14.85 -9.04
C LEU A 133 -11.00 13.51 -8.52
N VAL A 134 -11.08 13.26 -7.22
CA VAL A 134 -10.69 11.95 -6.63
C VAL A 134 -11.57 10.83 -7.17
N ALA A 135 -12.89 11.03 -7.28
CA ALA A 135 -13.80 10.04 -7.83
C ALA A 135 -13.51 9.74 -9.31
N LEU A 136 -13.19 10.77 -10.09
CA LEU A 136 -12.78 10.58 -11.48
C LEU A 136 -11.49 9.75 -11.55
N LEU A 137 -10.43 10.14 -10.83
CA LEU A 137 -9.15 9.44 -10.88
C LEU A 137 -9.26 7.97 -10.44
N LYS A 138 -10.07 7.68 -9.40
CA LYS A 138 -10.36 6.29 -8.99
C LYS A 138 -11.08 5.50 -10.10
N LYS A 139 -12.00 6.12 -10.82
CA LYS A 139 -12.70 5.48 -11.95
C LYS A 139 -11.73 5.14 -13.08
N ILE A 140 -10.83 6.06 -13.40
CA ILE A 140 -9.80 5.89 -14.43
C ILE A 140 -8.89 4.71 -14.09
N GLU A 141 -8.35 4.70 -12.87
CA GLU A 141 -7.50 3.63 -12.37
C GLU A 141 -8.20 2.26 -12.42
N TYR A 142 -9.46 2.20 -11.97
CA TYR A 142 -10.26 0.97 -12.05
C TYR A 142 -10.45 0.48 -13.49
N GLN A 143 -10.73 1.38 -14.43
CA GLN A 143 -10.93 1.04 -15.84
C GLN A 143 -9.64 0.50 -16.46
N ASP A 144 -8.50 1.17 -16.27
CA ASP A 144 -7.21 0.71 -16.78
C ASP A 144 -6.85 -0.69 -16.24
N GLN A 145 -6.97 -0.91 -14.93
CA GLN A 145 -6.66 -2.21 -14.33
C GLN A 145 -7.62 -3.32 -14.78
N HIS A 146 -8.91 -3.01 -14.96
CA HIS A 146 -9.88 -3.99 -15.44
C HIS A 146 -9.52 -4.52 -16.83
N PHE A 147 -9.21 -3.64 -17.79
CA PHE A 147 -8.88 -4.08 -19.14
C PHE A 147 -7.51 -4.78 -19.23
N ARG A 148 -6.52 -4.37 -18.40
CA ARG A 148 -5.27 -5.14 -18.26
C ARG A 148 -5.53 -6.57 -17.82
N LEU A 149 -6.37 -6.77 -16.81
CA LEU A 149 -6.72 -8.09 -16.32
C LEU A 149 -7.46 -8.92 -17.38
N VAL A 150 -8.43 -8.32 -18.08
CA VAL A 150 -9.17 -9.02 -19.15
C VAL A 150 -8.23 -9.46 -20.27
N THR A 151 -7.32 -8.59 -20.70
CA THR A 151 -6.30 -8.89 -21.71
C THR A 151 -5.36 -10.00 -21.23
N GLU A 152 -4.85 -9.91 -20.00
CA GLU A 152 -3.97 -10.94 -19.43
C GLU A 152 -4.66 -12.32 -19.35
N VAL A 153 -5.93 -12.35 -18.94
CA VAL A 153 -6.71 -13.58 -18.88
C VAL A 153 -6.98 -14.15 -20.28
N ALA A 154 -7.26 -13.29 -21.25
CA ALA A 154 -7.45 -13.69 -22.64
C ALA A 154 -6.16 -14.26 -23.23
N ASP A 155 -5.03 -13.57 -23.03
CA ASP A 155 -3.70 -14.02 -23.50
C ASP A 155 -3.30 -15.37 -22.92
N LYS A 156 -3.52 -15.57 -21.61
CA LYS A 156 -3.23 -16.86 -20.94
C LYS A 156 -4.09 -18.02 -21.46
N LYS A 157 -5.34 -17.76 -21.83
CA LYS A 157 -6.30 -18.81 -22.22
C LYS A 157 -6.33 -19.09 -23.71
N LEU A 158 -6.17 -18.05 -24.53
CA LEU A 158 -6.45 -18.07 -25.96
C LEU A 158 -5.22 -17.76 -26.82
N GLY A 159 -4.11 -17.38 -26.18
CA GLY A 159 -2.90 -16.91 -26.85
C GLY A 159 -2.95 -15.40 -27.11
N LEU A 160 -1.75 -14.85 -27.36
CA LEU A 160 -1.55 -13.44 -27.68
C LEU A 160 -2.38 -13.04 -28.92
N ASN A 161 -2.91 -11.82 -28.93
CA ASN A 161 -3.71 -11.25 -30.03
C ASN A 161 -5.01 -12.05 -30.31
N SER A 162 -5.60 -12.64 -29.28
CA SER A 162 -6.95 -13.20 -29.42
C SER A 162 -7.97 -12.10 -29.71
N ALA A 163 -9.05 -12.43 -30.43
CA ALA A 163 -10.11 -11.46 -30.72
C ALA A 163 -10.70 -10.84 -29.43
N GLN A 164 -10.67 -11.57 -28.32
CA GLN A 164 -11.09 -11.13 -26.99
C GLN A 164 -10.12 -10.12 -26.37
N ALA A 165 -8.81 -10.34 -26.51
CA ALA A 165 -7.80 -9.36 -26.11
C ALA A 165 -7.91 -8.08 -26.96
N ASP A 166 -8.07 -8.22 -28.28
CA ASP A 166 -8.26 -7.08 -29.20
C ASP A 166 -9.53 -6.29 -28.92
N ASP A 167 -10.62 -6.98 -28.54
CA ASP A 167 -11.87 -6.33 -28.13
C ASP A 167 -11.72 -5.59 -26.80
N ALA A 168 -11.05 -6.18 -25.81
CA ALA A 168 -10.74 -5.53 -24.55
C ALA A 168 -9.88 -4.27 -24.74
N MET A 169 -8.84 -4.34 -25.58
CA MET A 169 -7.99 -3.18 -25.92
C MET A 169 -8.76 -2.08 -26.66
N ARG A 170 -9.69 -2.45 -27.57
CA ARG A 170 -10.56 -1.47 -28.25
C ARG A 170 -11.52 -0.80 -27.27
N GLN A 171 -12.14 -1.56 -26.37
CA GLN A 171 -13.00 -1.01 -25.32
C GLN A 171 -12.21 -0.05 -24.42
N GLN A 172 -11.01 -0.45 -23.98
CA GLN A 172 -10.10 0.41 -23.23
C GLN A 172 -9.83 1.73 -23.97
N SER A 173 -9.43 1.65 -25.25
CA SER A 173 -9.11 2.84 -26.06
C SER A 173 -10.29 3.84 -26.17
N VAL A 174 -11.52 3.33 -26.29
CA VAL A 174 -12.73 4.18 -26.34
C VAL A 174 -12.97 4.89 -25.00
N MET A 175 -12.77 4.18 -23.89
CA MET A 175 -12.91 4.75 -22.55
C MET A 175 -11.80 5.75 -22.25
N ASP A 176 -10.56 5.44 -22.59
CA ASP A 176 -9.40 6.33 -22.40
C ASP A 176 -9.65 7.66 -23.09
N TYR A 177 -10.14 7.68 -24.33
CA TYR A 177 -10.46 8.92 -25.03
C TYR A 177 -11.48 9.82 -24.29
N GLN A 178 -12.53 9.22 -23.72
CA GLN A 178 -13.55 9.96 -22.97
C GLN A 178 -12.99 10.47 -21.63
N THR A 179 -12.18 9.65 -20.99
CA THR A 179 -11.48 9.93 -19.75
C THR A 179 -10.47 11.05 -19.90
N ILE A 180 -9.63 11.01 -20.94
CA ILE A 180 -8.63 12.04 -21.26
C ILE A 180 -9.30 13.40 -21.38
N LYS A 181 -10.42 13.51 -22.11
CA LYS A 181 -11.19 14.76 -22.19
C LYS A 181 -11.68 15.28 -20.84
N GLN A 182 -12.05 14.38 -19.93
CA GLN A 182 -12.49 14.77 -18.58
C GLN A 182 -11.31 15.26 -17.75
N VAL A 183 -10.16 14.58 -17.83
CA VAL A 183 -8.89 14.98 -17.20
C VAL A 183 -8.41 16.32 -17.76
N ASP A 184 -8.36 16.50 -19.08
CA ASP A 184 -7.99 17.77 -19.74
C ASP A 184 -8.87 18.93 -19.28
N SER A 185 -10.19 18.69 -19.23
CA SER A 185 -11.15 19.70 -18.76
C SER A 185 -10.91 20.10 -17.30
N LEU A 186 -10.44 19.16 -16.46
CA LEU A 186 -10.10 19.41 -15.06
C LEU A 186 -8.74 20.10 -14.92
N ILE A 187 -7.73 19.67 -15.68
CA ILE A 187 -6.42 20.33 -15.74
C ILE A 187 -6.56 21.78 -16.19
N ALA A 188 -7.39 22.05 -17.21
CA ALA A 188 -7.65 23.40 -17.69
C ALA A 188 -8.29 24.30 -16.62
N ARG A 189 -9.06 23.74 -15.68
CA ARG A 189 -9.72 24.49 -14.59
C ARG A 189 -8.86 24.66 -13.34
N HIS A 190 -8.07 23.65 -12.99
CA HIS A 190 -7.41 23.57 -11.68
C HIS A 190 -5.89 23.53 -11.75
N GLY A 191 -5.33 23.51 -12.97
CA GLY A 191 -3.96 23.09 -13.19
C GLY A 191 -3.80 21.58 -12.95
N TYR A 192 -2.57 21.10 -13.08
CA TYR A 192 -2.27 19.70 -12.86
C TYR A 192 -2.54 19.31 -11.38
N PRO A 193 -3.31 18.24 -11.10
CA PRO A 193 -3.72 17.93 -9.73
C PRO A 193 -2.55 17.44 -8.87
N GLY A 194 -2.01 18.35 -8.08
CA GLY A 194 -1.00 18.03 -7.08
C GLY A 194 -1.56 17.28 -5.87
N LYS A 195 -0.66 16.81 -5.00
CA LYS A 195 -0.96 16.09 -3.74
C LYS A 195 -2.00 16.79 -2.85
N SER A 196 -2.10 18.11 -2.93
CA SER A 196 -3.07 18.90 -2.14
C SER A 196 -4.51 18.71 -2.60
N LEU A 197 -4.74 18.40 -3.88
CA LEU A 197 -6.07 18.26 -4.48
C LEU A 197 -6.56 16.82 -4.51
N VAL A 198 -5.65 15.86 -4.64
CA VAL A 198 -6.01 14.45 -4.89
C VAL A 198 -5.29 13.45 -4.00
N GLY A 199 -4.34 13.89 -3.16
CA GLY A 199 -3.57 13.00 -2.30
C GLY A 199 -2.34 12.39 -2.98
N GLU A 200 -1.53 11.67 -2.20
CA GLU A 200 -0.29 11.04 -2.68
C GLU A 200 -0.55 9.91 -3.70
N TYR A 201 -1.67 9.21 -3.54
CA TYR A 201 -2.00 7.97 -4.23
C TYR A 201 -2.69 8.21 -5.59
N GLN A 202 -3.23 9.41 -5.85
CA GLN A 202 -3.87 9.77 -7.13
C GLN A 202 -3.07 10.79 -7.96
N LYS A 203 -2.02 11.41 -7.40
CA LYS A 203 -1.26 12.47 -8.10
C LYS A 203 -0.66 12.00 -9.43
N ASP A 204 -0.37 10.70 -9.54
CA ASP A 204 0.25 10.11 -10.73
C ASP A 204 -0.79 9.56 -11.72
N VAL A 205 -2.05 9.35 -11.32
CA VAL A 205 -3.09 8.81 -12.21
C VAL A 205 -3.35 9.76 -13.38
N ALA A 206 -3.40 11.07 -13.12
CA ALA A 206 -3.52 12.06 -14.19
C ALA A 206 -2.31 12.07 -15.15
N PHE A 207 -1.15 11.54 -14.72
CA PHE A 207 0.12 11.62 -15.48
C PHE A 207 0.16 10.52 -16.50
N PHE A 208 -0.28 9.33 -16.08
CA PHE A 208 -0.32 8.15 -16.91
C PHE A 208 -1.43 8.19 -17.97
N CYS A 209 -2.32 9.18 -17.90
CA CYS A 209 -3.41 9.36 -18.86
C CYS A 209 -3.16 10.48 -19.88
N ASP A 210 -2.09 11.28 -19.76
CA ASP A 210 -1.77 12.32 -20.74
C ASP A 210 -1.03 11.70 -21.94
N PRO A 211 -1.58 11.72 -23.16
CA PRO A 211 -0.83 11.33 -24.35
C PRO A 211 0.17 12.45 -24.68
N ALA A 212 1.47 12.14 -24.52
CA ALA A 212 2.57 13.01 -24.94
C ALA A 212 2.46 13.46 -26.42
#